data_AF-A0A9W4WPC3-F1
#
_entry.id   AF-A0A9W4WPC3-F1
#
_cell.length_a   1.000
_cell.length_b   1.000
_cell.length_c   1.000
_cell.angle_alpha   90.00
_cell.angle_beta   90.00
_cell.angle_gamma   90.00
#
_symmetry.space_group_name_H-M   'P 1'
#
loop_
_entity.id
_entity.type
_entity.pdbx_description
1 polymer ?
#
loop_
_entity_poly.entity_id
_entity_poly.type
_entity_poly.pdbx_seq_one_letter_code
_entity_poly.pdbx_strand_id
1 'polypeptide(L)'
;MEKLPSLENDGEVINIVNESRKYSPLNDQDLCEMLQLFISNKNLKFTVFIETLSKAFSDWTFSSVCQLYSLNDEIEDLTMMMFPNFSCGNVKPSQELLEGLMAELKSRLDSTPISLLSVEATKSEYIYSYLLAEANNFKGKPNRYGPFDFAIDLCQTAKTVWVAEVKKDDFVKGVAQCTVQLESSLTYHKRKADEMEERTFGRVFGIVTDAEKFYFMECSMDDQDRPSFKLSKPVTVVYEDNNLQKKVEKAFEHVVWLLEEAQKPDSARRGK
;
A
#
# COMPACT_ATOMS: atom_id res chain seq x y z
N MET A 1 38.06 17.07 9.41
CA MET A 1 37.78 16.38 8.13
C MET A 1 36.52 15.59 8.36
N GLU A 2 35.37 16.21 8.14
CA GLU A 2 34.07 15.55 8.26
C GLU A 2 33.83 14.71 7.01
N LYS A 3 33.51 13.44 7.23
CA LYS A 3 33.11 12.49 6.21
C LYS A 3 31.68 12.84 5.83
N LEU A 4 31.46 13.32 4.60
CA LEU A 4 30.11 13.53 4.05
C LEU A 4 29.32 12.22 4.18
N PRO A 5 28.04 12.27 4.63
CA PRO A 5 27.20 11.09 4.65
C PRO A 5 27.03 10.59 3.21
N SER A 6 27.34 9.31 3.00
CA SER A 6 26.99 8.62 1.77
C SER A 6 25.48 8.63 1.65
N LEU A 7 24.95 9.29 0.62
CA LEU A 7 23.65 8.95 0.07
C LEU A 7 23.69 7.45 -0.24
N GLU A 8 23.04 6.64 0.60
CA GLU A 8 22.63 5.31 0.21
C GLU A 8 21.73 5.51 -1.01
N ASN A 9 22.24 5.12 -2.18
CA ASN A 9 21.49 5.19 -3.43
C ASN A 9 20.16 4.46 -3.24
N ASP A 10 19.05 5.18 -3.40
CA ASP A 10 17.70 4.65 -3.53
C ASP A 10 17.60 3.77 -4.79
N GLY A 11 18.18 2.56 -4.74
CA GLY A 11 17.87 1.35 -5.52
C GLY A 11 17.74 1.39 -7.05
N GLU A 12 17.87 2.53 -7.71
CA GLU A 12 17.69 2.69 -9.15
C GLU A 12 19.04 2.96 -9.81
N VAL A 13 19.61 1.90 -10.41
CA VAL A 13 20.86 2.01 -11.16
C VAL A 13 20.52 2.31 -12.61
N ILE A 14 20.84 3.52 -13.05
CA ILE A 14 20.78 3.87 -14.47
C ILE A 14 21.98 3.25 -15.17
N ASN A 15 21.69 2.43 -16.17
CA ASN A 15 22.69 1.77 -17.00
C ASN A 15 22.49 2.16 -18.45
N ILE A 16 23.56 2.59 -19.12
CA ILE A 16 23.49 3.07 -20.49
C ILE A 16 24.41 2.20 -21.33
N VAL A 17 23.88 1.61 -22.41
CA VAL A 17 24.63 0.74 -23.31
C VAL A 17 24.81 1.40 -24.66
N ASN A 18 26.06 1.49 -25.10
CA ASN A 18 26.46 2.02 -26.40
C ASN A 18 27.45 1.04 -27.04
N GLU A 19 27.11 0.45 -28.20
CA GLU A 19 27.97 -0.50 -28.94
C GLU A 19 28.60 -1.62 -28.09
N SER A 20 27.84 -2.15 -27.12
CA SER A 20 28.24 -3.22 -26.19
C SER A 20 29.10 -2.78 -24.98
N ARG A 21 29.32 -1.48 -24.78
CA ARG A 21 29.85 -0.94 -23.53
C ARG A 21 28.72 -0.49 -22.62
N LYS A 22 28.74 -0.93 -21.37
CA LYS A 22 27.82 -0.53 -20.30
C LYS A 22 28.45 0.59 -19.47
N TYR A 23 27.69 1.64 -19.25
CA TYR A 23 28.03 2.81 -18.44
C TYR A 23 27.01 2.94 -17.31
N SER A 24 27.44 3.32 -16.11
CA SER A 24 26.56 3.45 -14.95
C SER A 24 26.87 4.79 -14.25
N PRO A 25 26.39 5.92 -14.80
CA PRO A 25 26.68 7.24 -14.22
C PRO A 25 26.03 7.35 -12.84
N LEU A 26 26.78 7.84 -11.85
CA LEU A 26 26.30 7.95 -10.46
C LEU A 26 25.82 9.36 -10.12
N ASN A 27 26.09 10.34 -10.98
CA ASN A 27 25.70 11.72 -10.83
C ASN A 27 25.61 12.42 -12.21
N ASP A 28 25.13 13.67 -12.23
CA ASP A 28 24.96 14.46 -13.45
C ASP A 28 26.27 14.71 -14.20
N GLN A 29 27.39 14.84 -13.49
CA GLN A 29 28.70 15.06 -14.09
C GLN A 29 29.16 13.81 -14.85
N ASP A 30 29.04 12.62 -14.26
CA ASP A 30 29.35 11.34 -14.91
C ASP A 30 28.50 11.14 -16.17
N LEU A 31 27.20 11.49 -16.09
CA LEU A 31 26.29 11.41 -17.22
C LEU A 31 26.71 12.37 -18.33
N CYS A 32 27.07 13.61 -17.99
CA CYS A 32 27.53 14.60 -18.96
C CYS A 32 28.82 14.16 -19.67
N GLU A 33 29.80 13.66 -18.93
CA GLU A 33 31.07 13.17 -19.49
C GLU A 33 30.83 11.98 -20.42
N MET A 34 29.96 11.05 -20.03
CA MET A 34 29.57 9.92 -20.87
C MET A 34 28.87 10.37 -22.17
N LEU A 35 27.93 11.32 -22.10
CA LEU A 35 27.27 11.85 -23.29
C LEU A 35 28.25 12.58 -24.22
N GLN A 36 29.23 13.30 -23.67
CA GLN A 36 30.30 13.94 -24.45
C GLN A 36 31.17 12.92 -25.20
N LEU A 37 31.41 11.73 -24.61
CA LEU A 37 32.12 10.64 -25.29
C LEU A 37 31.32 10.13 -26.51
N PHE A 38 30.00 10.00 -26.41
CA PHE A 38 29.14 9.56 -27.52
C PHE A 38 29.15 10.56 -28.68
N ILE A 39 29.15 11.86 -28.38
CA ILE A 39 29.29 12.93 -29.36
C ILE A 39 30.66 12.85 -30.06
N SER A 40 31.74 12.71 -29.27
CA SER A 40 33.11 12.63 -29.79
C SER A 40 33.32 11.42 -30.70
N ASN A 41 32.70 10.29 -30.36
CA ASN A 41 32.76 9.05 -31.13
C ASN A 41 31.76 9.01 -32.31
N LYS A 42 30.98 10.09 -32.53
CA LYS A 42 29.91 10.19 -33.54
C LYS A 42 28.88 9.05 -33.45
N ASN A 43 28.74 8.45 -32.26
CA ASN A 43 27.82 7.36 -32.02
C ASN A 43 26.74 7.81 -31.05
N LEU A 44 25.65 8.31 -31.61
CA LEU A 44 24.56 8.94 -30.86
C LEU A 44 23.46 7.96 -30.45
N LYS A 45 23.61 6.66 -30.76
CA LYS A 45 22.61 5.65 -30.43
C LYS A 45 23.05 4.89 -29.18
N PHE A 46 22.28 5.03 -28.12
CA PHE A 46 22.46 4.27 -26.89
C PHE A 46 21.11 3.76 -26.39
N THR A 47 21.15 2.75 -25.54
CA THR A 47 19.98 2.19 -24.86
C THR A 47 20.11 2.44 -23.37
N VAL A 48 19.08 3.00 -22.77
CA VAL A 48 19.02 3.21 -21.32
C VAL A 48 18.26 2.05 -20.70
N PHE A 49 18.86 1.42 -19.71
CA PHE A 49 18.27 0.44 -18.81
C PHE A 49 18.13 1.12 -17.45
N ILE A 50 16.93 1.11 -16.91
CA ILE A 50 16.70 1.50 -15.53
C ILE A 50 16.64 0.17 -14.78
N GLU A 51 17.75 -0.19 -14.13
CA GLU A 51 17.77 -1.33 -13.21
C GLU A 51 17.23 -0.81 -11.88
N THR A 52 15.90 -0.78 -11.77
CA THR A 52 15.25 -0.63 -10.48
C THR A 52 15.41 -1.95 -9.73
N LEU A 53 15.76 -1.91 -8.45
CA LEU A 53 15.50 -3.01 -7.51
C LEU A 53 13.98 -3.27 -7.33
N SER A 54 13.13 -2.93 -8.31
CA SER A 54 11.69 -3.13 -8.23
C SER A 54 11.38 -4.61 -8.44
N LYS A 55 11.47 -5.36 -7.37
CA LYS A 55 10.79 -6.65 -7.24
C LYS A 55 9.30 -6.42 -7.44
N ALA A 56 8.61 -7.34 -8.12
CA ALA A 56 7.16 -7.33 -8.12
C ALA A 56 6.65 -7.37 -6.67
N PHE A 57 5.52 -6.73 -6.35
CA PHE A 57 4.98 -6.78 -4.98
C PHE A 57 4.86 -8.23 -4.48
N SER A 58 4.52 -9.18 -5.37
CA SER A 58 4.49 -10.63 -5.12
C SER A 58 5.77 -11.24 -4.53
N ASP A 59 6.91 -10.64 -4.84
CA ASP A 59 8.25 -11.17 -4.58
C ASP A 59 8.89 -10.57 -3.32
N TRP A 60 8.22 -9.60 -2.69
CA TRP A 60 8.62 -9.08 -1.40
C TRP A 60 8.33 -10.10 -0.31
N THR A 61 9.37 -10.41 0.47
CA THR A 61 9.25 -11.23 1.67
C THR A 61 9.17 -10.31 2.88
N PHE A 62 8.58 -10.80 3.97
CA PHE A 62 8.52 -10.04 5.22
C PHE A 62 9.90 -9.69 5.76
N SER A 63 10.87 -10.61 5.67
CA SER A 63 12.27 -10.35 6.04
C SER A 63 12.87 -9.18 5.26
N SER A 64 12.69 -9.16 3.93
CA SER A 64 13.18 -8.05 3.10
C SER A 64 12.52 -6.71 3.42
N VAL A 65 11.23 -6.72 3.79
CA VAL A 65 10.51 -5.50 4.21
C VAL A 65 11.02 -5.00 5.55
N CYS A 66 11.19 -5.89 6.53
CA CYS A 66 11.74 -5.52 7.83
C CYS A 66 13.16 -4.97 7.73
N GLN A 67 14.00 -5.54 6.85
CA GLN A 67 15.34 -5.01 6.57
C GLN A 67 15.29 -3.65 5.89
N LEU A 68 14.46 -3.50 4.85
CA LEU A 68 14.35 -2.26 4.08
C LEU A 68 13.97 -1.07 4.97
N TYR A 69 12.98 -1.27 5.85
CA TYR A 69 12.47 -0.20 6.71
C TYR A 69 13.04 -0.20 8.12
N SER A 70 14.11 -0.98 8.37
CA SER A 70 14.75 -1.08 9.69
C SER A 70 13.75 -1.38 10.82
N LEU A 71 12.77 -2.25 10.57
CA LEU A 71 11.75 -2.64 11.56
C LEU A 71 12.27 -3.67 12.58
N ASN A 72 13.53 -4.09 12.46
CA ASN A 72 14.09 -5.22 13.17
C ASN A 72 15.23 -4.78 14.09
N ASP A 73 14.87 -4.31 15.28
CA ASP A 73 15.90 -3.84 16.22
C ASP A 73 16.62 -4.98 16.94
N GLU A 74 16.05 -6.18 17.13
CA GLU A 74 16.73 -7.29 17.85
C GLU A 74 15.99 -8.65 17.91
N ILE A 75 14.96 -8.90 17.09
CA ILE A 75 14.09 -10.09 17.23
C ILE A 75 14.46 -11.18 16.21
N GLU A 76 14.86 -12.37 16.69
CA GLU A 76 15.15 -13.54 15.84
C GLU A 76 13.89 -14.08 15.11
N ASP A 77 12.72 -13.94 15.73
CA ASP A 77 11.43 -14.34 15.16
C ASP A 77 10.74 -13.18 14.40
N LEU A 78 10.85 -13.21 13.07
CA LEU A 78 10.15 -12.33 12.14
C LEU A 78 8.63 -12.53 12.24
N THR A 79 7.95 -11.66 12.98
CA THR A 79 6.50 -11.71 13.18
C THR A 79 5.83 -10.37 12.91
N MET A 80 4.52 -10.38 12.63
CA MET A 80 3.73 -9.14 12.46
C MET A 80 3.77 -8.20 13.68
N MET A 81 4.23 -8.67 14.84
CA MET A 81 4.38 -7.86 16.06
C MET A 81 5.51 -6.82 15.98
N MET A 82 6.36 -6.89 14.95
CA MET A 82 7.41 -5.91 14.70
C MET A 82 6.86 -4.55 14.27
N PHE A 83 5.63 -4.52 13.73
CA PHE A 83 4.95 -3.28 13.41
C PHE A 83 4.39 -2.67 14.71
N PRO A 84 4.67 -1.39 14.99
CA PRO A 84 4.02 -0.67 16.08
C PRO A 84 2.49 -0.79 16.00
N ASN A 85 1.84 -0.90 17.17
CA ASN A 85 0.41 -1.10 17.22
C ASN A 85 -0.36 0.10 16.66
N PHE A 86 -1.18 -0.13 15.64
CA PHE A 86 -2.10 0.86 15.11
C PHE A 86 -3.40 0.85 15.90
N SER A 87 -3.72 1.99 16.53
CA SER A 87 -5.03 2.22 17.15
C SER A 87 -6.03 2.70 16.10
N CYS A 88 -6.49 1.80 15.24
CA CYS A 88 -7.53 2.09 14.24
C CYS A 88 -8.80 2.59 14.93
N GLY A 89 -9.29 3.77 14.54
CA GLY A 89 -10.56 4.30 15.03
C GLY A 89 -11.75 3.52 14.47
N ASN A 90 -12.93 3.86 14.97
CA ASN A 90 -14.21 3.33 14.50
C ASN A 90 -15.20 4.48 14.27
N VAL A 91 -16.00 4.37 13.22
CA VAL A 91 -17.15 5.25 12.98
C VAL A 91 -18.36 4.37 12.76
N LYS A 92 -19.43 4.66 13.48
CA LYS A 92 -20.67 3.91 13.31
C LYS A 92 -21.26 4.19 11.92
N PRO A 93 -21.42 3.16 11.06
CA PRO A 93 -22.07 3.34 9.77
C PRO A 93 -23.55 3.72 9.95
N SER A 94 -24.14 4.33 8.93
CA SER A 94 -25.59 4.52 8.92
C SER A 94 -26.31 3.17 8.90
N GLN A 95 -27.52 3.14 9.46
CA GLN A 95 -28.33 1.92 9.52
C GLN A 95 -28.58 1.34 8.10
N GLU A 96 -28.84 2.21 7.12
CA GLU A 96 -29.08 1.83 5.73
C GLU A 96 -27.85 1.14 5.10
N LEU A 97 -26.65 1.66 5.33
CA LEU A 97 -25.41 1.05 4.83
C LEU A 97 -25.16 -0.32 5.43
N LEU A 98 -25.36 -0.44 6.76
CA LEU A 98 -25.20 -1.71 7.46
C LEU A 98 -26.22 -2.74 6.98
N GLU A 99 -27.48 -2.34 6.79
CA GLU A 99 -28.54 -3.22 6.26
C GLU A 99 -28.24 -3.67 4.83
N GLY A 100 -27.80 -2.76 3.97
CA GLY A 100 -27.39 -3.07 2.59
C GLY A 100 -26.22 -4.05 2.54
N LEU A 101 -25.16 -3.79 3.34
CA LEU A 101 -24.02 -4.70 3.47
C LEU A 101 -24.46 -6.08 3.98
N MET A 102 -25.30 -6.14 5.01
CA MET A 102 -25.79 -7.39 5.55
C MET A 102 -26.64 -8.18 4.55
N ALA A 103 -27.47 -7.51 3.76
CA ALA A 103 -28.27 -8.15 2.71
C ALA A 103 -27.37 -8.75 1.62
N GLU A 104 -26.37 -8.01 1.17
CA GLU A 104 -25.39 -8.46 0.18
C GLU A 104 -24.57 -9.65 0.71
N LEU A 105 -24.05 -9.58 1.94
CA LEU A 105 -23.28 -10.67 2.55
C LEU A 105 -24.12 -11.94 2.73
N LYS A 106 -25.40 -11.81 3.14
CA LYS A 106 -26.30 -12.97 3.24
C LYS A 106 -26.56 -13.61 1.88
N SER A 107 -26.83 -12.80 0.85
CA SER A 107 -26.99 -13.28 -0.52
C SER A 107 -25.74 -14.03 -1.01
N ARG A 108 -24.54 -13.55 -0.65
CA ARG A 108 -23.28 -14.25 -0.95
C ARG A 108 -23.13 -15.55 -0.17
N LEU A 109 -23.51 -15.59 1.11
CA LEU A 109 -23.47 -16.82 1.88
C LEU A 109 -24.37 -17.91 1.27
N ASP A 110 -25.53 -17.53 0.76
CA ASP A 110 -26.47 -18.46 0.12
C ASP A 110 -25.96 -18.98 -1.24
N SER A 111 -25.29 -18.13 -2.02
CA SER A 111 -24.83 -18.45 -3.38
C SER A 111 -23.41 -19.01 -3.45
N THR A 112 -22.50 -18.47 -2.64
CA THR A 112 -21.08 -18.79 -2.59
C THR A 112 -20.58 -18.77 -1.13
N PRO A 113 -20.84 -19.85 -0.37
CA PRO A 113 -20.45 -19.93 1.03
C PRO A 113 -18.94 -19.71 1.24
N ILE A 114 -18.61 -18.87 2.21
CA ILE A 114 -17.23 -18.70 2.68
C ILE A 114 -16.91 -19.71 3.77
N SER A 115 -15.72 -20.29 3.70
CA SER A 115 -15.17 -21.19 4.72
C SER A 115 -13.67 -21.00 4.80
N LEU A 116 -13.06 -21.62 5.81
CA LEU A 116 -11.60 -21.68 5.95
C LEU A 116 -10.89 -22.24 4.69
N LEU A 117 -11.58 -23.10 3.91
CA LEU A 117 -11.01 -23.71 2.72
C LEU A 117 -11.14 -22.83 1.47
N SER A 118 -11.99 -21.79 1.51
CA SER A 118 -12.25 -20.90 0.39
C SER A 118 -10.96 -20.25 -0.13
N VAL A 119 -10.85 -20.17 -1.45
CA VAL A 119 -9.70 -19.55 -2.13
C VAL A 119 -9.77 -18.02 -2.04
N GLU A 120 -8.64 -17.37 -2.31
CA GLU A 120 -8.53 -15.89 -2.26
C GLU A 120 -9.59 -15.22 -3.13
N ALA A 121 -9.88 -15.74 -4.33
CA ALA A 121 -10.93 -15.19 -5.20
C ALA A 121 -12.30 -15.09 -4.53
N THR A 122 -12.71 -16.12 -3.79
CA THR A 122 -13.97 -16.12 -3.02
C THR A 122 -13.90 -15.14 -1.86
N LYS A 123 -12.81 -15.14 -1.08
CA LYS A 123 -12.63 -14.21 0.04
C LYS A 123 -12.65 -12.75 -0.44
N SER A 124 -12.06 -12.46 -1.61
CA SER A 124 -12.08 -11.14 -2.24
C SER A 124 -13.48 -10.63 -2.58
N GLU A 125 -14.44 -11.51 -2.88
CA GLU A 125 -15.83 -11.08 -3.12
C GLU A 125 -16.49 -10.52 -1.87
N TYR A 126 -16.22 -11.11 -0.70
CA TYR A 126 -16.74 -10.62 0.57
C TYR A 126 -16.13 -9.26 0.90
N ILE A 127 -14.82 -9.09 0.69
CA ILE A 127 -14.14 -7.79 0.87
C ILE A 127 -14.73 -6.74 -0.05
N TYR A 128 -14.98 -7.08 -1.32
CA TYR A 128 -15.60 -6.17 -2.26
C TYR A 128 -16.97 -5.68 -1.78
N SER A 129 -17.77 -6.50 -1.08
CA SER A 129 -19.03 -6.05 -0.48
C SER A 129 -18.85 -4.97 0.59
N TYR A 130 -17.85 -5.10 1.47
CA TYR A 130 -17.54 -4.04 2.45
C TYR A 130 -17.16 -2.73 1.75
N LEU A 131 -16.32 -2.81 0.72
CA LEU A 131 -15.87 -1.63 -0.02
C LEU A 131 -17.01 -1.00 -0.82
N LEU A 132 -17.83 -1.81 -1.48
CA LEU A 132 -18.96 -1.34 -2.28
C LEU A 132 -20.01 -0.63 -1.43
N ALA A 133 -20.26 -1.13 -0.21
CA ALA A 133 -21.18 -0.50 0.73
C ALA A 133 -20.78 0.95 1.00
N GLU A 134 -19.49 1.21 1.22
CA GLU A 134 -19.01 2.56 1.53
C GLU A 134 -18.64 3.40 0.29
N ALA A 135 -18.30 2.78 -0.83
CA ALA A 135 -17.91 3.45 -2.07
C ALA A 135 -18.99 4.40 -2.61
N ASN A 136 -20.27 4.16 -2.30
CA ASN A 136 -21.35 5.07 -2.68
C ASN A 136 -21.29 6.43 -1.96
N ASN A 137 -20.69 6.48 -0.77
CA ASN A 137 -20.43 7.72 -0.03
C ASN A 137 -19.04 8.30 -0.31
N PHE A 138 -18.14 7.49 -0.86
CA PHE A 138 -16.77 7.87 -1.16
C PHE A 138 -16.67 8.50 -2.56
N LYS A 139 -15.91 9.58 -2.71
CA LYS A 139 -15.57 10.15 -4.03
C LYS A 139 -14.45 9.34 -4.72
N GLY A 140 -14.60 8.03 -4.78
CA GLY A 140 -13.60 7.09 -5.28
C GLY A 140 -14.26 5.75 -5.55
N LYS A 141 -13.73 5.02 -6.54
CA LYS A 141 -14.26 3.70 -6.92
C LYS A 141 -13.25 2.64 -6.51
N PRO A 142 -13.67 1.55 -5.83
CA PRO A 142 -12.81 0.41 -5.59
C PRO A 142 -12.49 -0.21 -6.94
N ASN A 143 -11.23 -0.11 -7.35
CA ASN A 143 -10.73 -0.69 -8.58
C ASN A 143 -9.90 -1.93 -8.24
N ARG A 144 -10.12 -3.00 -9.00
CA ARG A 144 -9.15 -4.11 -9.08
C ARG A 144 -8.07 -3.67 -10.05
N TYR A 145 -6.91 -3.30 -9.54
CA TYR A 145 -5.83 -2.71 -10.33
C TYR A 145 -4.62 -3.63 -10.30
N GLY A 146 -4.33 -4.32 -11.40
CA GLY A 146 -3.06 -5.03 -11.61
C GLY A 146 -2.50 -5.70 -10.34
N PRO A 147 -1.38 -5.22 -9.76
CA PRO A 147 -0.70 -5.86 -8.63
C PRO A 147 -1.36 -5.62 -7.25
N PHE A 148 -2.57 -5.07 -7.20
CA PHE A 148 -3.39 -4.89 -5.99
C PHE A 148 -4.67 -5.72 -6.10
N ASP A 149 -5.11 -6.36 -5.01
CA ASP A 149 -6.44 -6.99 -4.98
C ASP A 149 -7.54 -5.91 -5.04
N PHE A 150 -7.40 -4.86 -4.23
CA PHE A 150 -8.23 -3.67 -4.30
C PHE A 150 -7.42 -2.41 -3.99
N ALA A 151 -7.69 -1.35 -4.75
CA ALA A 151 -7.21 0.00 -4.47
C ALA A 151 -8.38 0.98 -4.56
N ILE A 152 -8.39 2.00 -3.70
CA ILE A 152 -9.34 3.11 -3.80
C ILE A 152 -8.55 4.36 -4.16
N ASP A 153 -8.85 4.88 -5.35
CA ASP A 153 -8.30 6.12 -5.83
C ASP A 153 -9.28 7.27 -5.59
N LEU A 154 -8.76 8.40 -5.14
CA LEU A 154 -9.57 9.62 -5.02
C LEU A 154 -9.85 10.18 -6.41
N CYS A 155 -11.13 10.29 -6.81
CA CYS A 155 -11.54 10.69 -8.16
C CYS A 155 -10.95 12.04 -8.62
N GLN A 156 -10.64 12.94 -7.69
CA GLN A 156 -10.12 14.27 -8.00
C GLN A 156 -8.62 14.29 -8.35
N THR A 157 -7.85 13.34 -7.82
CA THR A 157 -6.38 13.34 -7.93
C THR A 157 -5.82 12.09 -8.64
N ALA A 158 -6.66 11.05 -8.80
CA ALA A 158 -6.26 9.71 -9.24
C ALA A 158 -5.11 9.15 -8.39
N LYS A 159 -5.07 9.50 -7.10
CA LYS A 159 -4.07 9.01 -6.14
C LYS A 159 -4.72 7.94 -5.25
N THR A 160 -4.01 6.83 -5.08
CA THR A 160 -4.40 5.73 -4.22
C THR A 160 -4.29 6.17 -2.76
N VAL A 161 -5.41 6.15 -2.05
CA VAL A 161 -5.48 6.55 -0.63
C VAL A 161 -5.68 5.35 0.28
N TRP A 162 -6.02 4.21 -0.31
CA TRP A 162 -6.31 2.99 0.42
C TRP A 162 -6.04 1.77 -0.46
N VAL A 163 -5.49 0.71 0.15
CA VAL A 163 -5.18 -0.57 -0.50
C VAL A 163 -5.75 -1.72 0.35
N ALA A 164 -6.25 -2.79 -0.28
CA ALA A 164 -6.43 -4.07 0.39
C ALA A 164 -5.73 -5.19 -0.33
N GLU A 165 -5.14 -6.06 0.48
CA GLU A 165 -4.51 -7.32 0.10
C GLU A 165 -5.30 -8.46 0.74
N VAL A 166 -5.79 -9.37 -0.10
CA VAL A 166 -6.52 -10.57 0.32
C VAL A 166 -5.54 -11.73 0.39
N LYS A 167 -5.47 -12.39 1.54
CA LYS A 167 -4.61 -13.55 1.77
C LYS A 167 -5.39 -14.63 2.45
N LYS A 168 -5.33 -15.85 1.92
CA LYS A 168 -6.00 -16.99 2.56
C LYS A 168 -5.34 -17.37 3.89
N ASP A 169 -4.03 -17.63 3.85
CA ASP A 169 -3.30 -18.22 4.99
C ASP A 169 -2.05 -17.41 5.37
N ASP A 170 -1.38 -16.77 4.40
CA ASP A 170 -0.09 -16.09 4.60
C ASP A 170 -0.26 -14.58 4.83
N PHE A 171 -0.75 -14.22 6.02
CA PHE A 171 -0.89 -12.82 6.45
C PHE A 171 0.46 -12.10 6.53
N VAL A 172 1.55 -12.82 6.83
CA VAL A 172 2.89 -12.25 6.94
C VAL A 172 3.35 -11.73 5.57
N LYS A 173 3.15 -12.53 4.53
CA LYS A 173 3.36 -12.09 3.14
C LYS A 173 2.40 -10.96 2.75
N GLY A 174 1.12 -11.06 3.14
CA GLY A 174 0.15 -9.98 2.90
C GLY A 174 0.56 -8.64 3.49
N VAL A 175 1.07 -8.63 4.72
CA VAL A 175 1.59 -7.41 5.37
C VAL A 175 2.83 -6.89 4.64
N ALA A 176 3.75 -7.77 4.26
CA ALA A 176 4.93 -7.36 3.51
C ALA A 176 4.55 -6.64 2.20
N GLN A 177 3.61 -7.22 1.46
CA GLN A 177 3.09 -6.69 0.21
C GLN A 177 2.36 -5.36 0.42
N CYS A 178 1.45 -5.32 1.40
CA CYS A 178 0.71 -4.11 1.74
C CYS A 178 1.65 -2.98 2.15
N THR A 179 2.74 -3.27 2.88
CA THR A 179 3.72 -2.26 3.31
C THR A 179 4.35 -1.52 2.12
N VAL A 180 4.92 -2.26 1.16
CA VAL A 180 5.56 -1.66 -0.02
C VAL A 180 4.55 -0.98 -0.96
N GLN A 181 3.33 -1.50 -1.03
CA GLN A 181 2.22 -0.88 -1.75
C GLN A 181 1.81 0.46 -1.13
N LEU A 182 1.75 0.55 0.20
CA LEU A 182 1.42 1.78 0.93
C LEU A 182 2.50 2.83 0.79
N GLU A 183 3.78 2.44 0.89
CA GLU A 183 4.91 3.34 0.64
C GLU A 183 4.82 3.94 -0.77
N SER A 184 4.70 3.10 -1.80
CA SER A 184 4.59 3.55 -3.20
C SER A 184 3.41 4.51 -3.43
N SER A 185 2.31 4.30 -2.72
CA SER A 185 1.14 5.18 -2.76
C SER A 185 1.37 6.52 -2.04
N LEU A 186 2.12 6.50 -0.93
CA LEU A 186 2.48 7.67 -0.13
C LEU A 186 3.44 8.58 -0.90
N THR A 187 4.47 7.99 -1.52
CA THR A 187 5.56 8.64 -2.28
C THR A 187 5.19 9.00 -3.71
N TYR A 188 3.93 8.84 -4.13
CA TYR A 188 3.51 9.13 -5.51
C TYR A 188 3.73 10.62 -5.89
N HIS A 189 4.90 10.91 -6.47
CA HIS A 189 5.27 12.18 -7.08
C HIS A 189 4.83 12.17 -8.55
N LYS A 190 3.75 12.87 -8.89
CA LYS A 190 3.49 13.22 -10.30
C LYS A 190 4.56 14.23 -10.74
N ARG A 191 5.59 13.77 -11.45
CA ARG A 191 6.47 14.64 -12.24
C ARG A 191 5.66 15.23 -13.40
N LYS A 192 4.95 16.34 -13.16
CA LYS A 192 4.61 17.27 -14.24
C LYS A 192 5.75 18.27 -14.32
N ALA A 193 6.25 18.51 -15.54
CA ALA A 193 7.46 19.30 -15.79
C ALA A 193 7.38 20.76 -15.29
N ASP A 194 6.19 21.26 -14.95
CA ASP A 194 5.99 22.71 -14.80
C ASP A 194 5.47 23.13 -13.41
N GLU A 195 5.06 22.20 -12.54
CA GLU A 195 4.56 22.54 -11.19
C GLU A 195 4.96 21.45 -10.20
N MET A 196 5.97 21.74 -9.39
CA MET A 196 6.39 20.93 -8.25
C MET A 196 5.41 21.13 -7.09
N GLU A 197 4.13 20.78 -7.26
CA GLU A 197 3.23 20.64 -6.11
C GLU A 197 3.52 19.30 -5.42
N GLU A 198 4.45 19.35 -4.48
CA GLU A 198 4.76 18.30 -3.53
C GLU A 198 3.58 18.12 -2.56
N ARG A 199 2.53 17.41 -3.00
CA ARG A 199 1.47 16.93 -2.10
C ARG A 199 1.84 15.55 -1.59
N THR A 200 2.80 15.52 -0.67
CA THR A 200 2.94 14.42 0.28
C THR A 200 1.66 14.37 1.11
N PHE A 201 0.88 13.31 0.97
CA PHE A 201 -0.20 13.08 1.93
C PHE A 201 0.45 12.69 3.24
N GLY A 202 -0.14 13.12 4.37
CA GLY A 202 0.39 12.71 5.66
C GLY A 202 0.35 11.19 5.83
N ARG A 203 -0.67 10.50 5.27
CA ARG A 203 -0.92 9.07 5.51
C ARG A 203 -1.64 8.35 4.37
N VAL A 204 -1.40 7.05 4.24
CA VAL A 204 -2.13 6.08 3.39
C VAL A 204 -2.49 4.87 4.26
N PHE A 205 -3.63 4.23 3.98
CA PHE A 205 -4.15 3.12 4.79
C PHE A 205 -4.25 1.81 4.02
N GLY A 206 -4.08 0.69 4.73
CA GLY A 206 -4.10 -0.64 4.16
C GLY A 206 -5.02 -1.60 4.92
N ILE A 207 -5.53 -2.63 4.25
CA ILE A 207 -6.13 -3.81 4.90
C ILE A 207 -5.44 -5.07 4.41
N VAL A 208 -5.07 -5.96 5.33
CA VAL A 208 -4.70 -7.34 5.02
C VAL A 208 -5.75 -8.26 5.62
N THR A 209 -6.38 -9.10 4.80
CA THR A 209 -7.57 -9.84 5.24
C THR A 209 -7.78 -11.15 4.49
N ASP A 210 -8.42 -12.10 5.15
CA ASP A 210 -8.95 -13.31 4.53
C ASP A 210 -10.50 -13.29 4.49
N ALA A 211 -11.09 -12.11 4.62
CA ALA A 211 -12.51 -11.84 4.87
C ALA A 211 -13.06 -12.30 6.23
N GLU A 212 -12.28 -13.02 7.04
CA GLU A 212 -12.66 -13.39 8.40
C GLU A 212 -11.83 -12.62 9.44
N LYS A 213 -10.55 -12.36 9.17
CA LYS A 213 -9.64 -11.57 10.00
C LYS A 213 -9.21 -10.33 9.24
N PHE A 214 -9.45 -9.16 9.82
CA PHE A 214 -9.11 -7.87 9.24
C PHE A 214 -7.98 -7.24 10.04
N TYR A 215 -6.82 -7.10 9.40
CA TYR A 215 -5.71 -6.30 9.91
C TYR A 215 -5.71 -4.96 9.18
N PHE A 216 -5.58 -3.87 9.94
CA PHE A 216 -5.59 -2.52 9.41
C PHE A 216 -4.19 -1.92 9.54
N MET A 217 -3.74 -1.23 8.49
CA MET A 217 -2.39 -0.65 8.39
C MET A 217 -2.46 0.86 8.16
N GLU A 218 -1.52 1.58 8.74
CA GLU A 218 -1.26 3.01 8.50
C GLU A 218 0.19 3.14 8.04
N CYS A 219 0.40 3.89 6.96
CA CYS A 219 1.69 4.35 6.49
C CYS A 219 1.69 5.88 6.49
N SER A 220 2.73 6.50 7.04
CA SER A 220 2.89 7.96 7.11
C SER A 220 4.37 8.34 7.02
N MET A 221 4.70 9.58 6.68
CA MET A 221 6.08 10.06 6.82
C MET A 221 6.38 10.41 8.29
N ASP A 222 7.56 10.00 8.77
CA ASP A 222 8.11 10.43 10.06
C ASP A 222 8.75 11.83 9.95
N ASP A 223 9.28 12.36 11.06
CA ASP A 223 9.92 13.69 11.10
C ASP A 223 11.23 13.77 10.27
N GLN A 224 11.71 12.64 9.76
CA GLN A 224 12.90 12.51 8.91
C GLN A 224 12.54 12.21 7.45
N ASP A 225 11.27 12.41 7.06
CA ASP A 225 10.70 12.09 5.74
C ASP A 225 10.86 10.62 5.33
N ARG A 226 10.92 9.70 6.31
CA ARG A 226 10.96 8.26 6.06
C ARG A 226 9.58 7.64 6.29
N PRO A 227 9.20 6.61 5.52
CA PRO A 227 7.94 5.94 5.73
C PRO A 227 7.94 5.16 7.05
N SER A 228 6.95 5.45 7.89
CA SER A 228 6.66 4.79 9.15
C SER A 228 5.37 4.01 9.01
N PHE A 229 5.37 2.77 9.52
CA PHE A 229 4.24 1.85 9.40
C PHE A 229 3.69 1.44 10.76
N LYS A 230 2.38 1.22 10.83
CA LYS A 230 1.70 0.66 12.00
C LYS A 230 0.70 -0.40 11.57
N LEU A 231 0.47 -1.39 12.42
CA LEU A 231 -0.43 -2.52 12.17
C LEU A 231 -1.36 -2.75 13.37
N SER A 232 -2.64 -2.96 13.11
CA SER A 232 -3.63 -3.18 14.16
C SER A 232 -3.63 -4.63 14.64
N LYS A 233 -4.25 -4.86 15.81
CA LYS A 233 -4.77 -6.19 16.16
C LYS A 233 -5.88 -6.58 15.18
N PRO A 234 -6.10 -7.87 14.91
CA PRO A 234 -7.14 -8.29 13.97
C PRO A 234 -8.53 -8.09 14.55
N VAL A 235 -9.47 -7.70 13.69
CA VAL A 235 -10.91 -7.80 13.94
C VAL A 235 -11.43 -9.06 13.27
N THR A 236 -12.16 -9.90 14.00
CA THR A 236 -12.63 -11.19 13.51
C THR A 236 -14.14 -11.21 13.24
N VAL A 237 -14.50 -11.60 12.02
CA VAL A 237 -15.83 -11.90 11.53
C VAL A 237 -15.95 -13.41 11.38
N VAL A 238 -17.00 -13.99 11.95
CA VAL A 238 -17.32 -15.42 11.81
C VAL A 238 -18.69 -15.50 11.18
N TYR A 239 -18.75 -15.93 9.93
CA TYR A 239 -19.97 -15.86 9.11
C TYR A 239 -21.10 -16.78 9.60
N GLU A 240 -20.76 -17.86 10.30
CA GLU A 240 -21.71 -18.81 10.87
C GLU A 240 -22.20 -18.40 12.28
N ASP A 241 -21.76 -17.25 12.81
CA ASP A 241 -22.11 -16.83 14.17
C ASP A 241 -23.54 -16.26 14.25
N ASN A 242 -24.28 -16.61 15.30
CA ASN A 242 -25.60 -16.05 15.59
C ASN A 242 -25.59 -14.51 15.75
N ASN A 243 -24.43 -13.93 16.11
CA ASN A 243 -24.20 -12.49 16.21
C ASN A 243 -23.43 -11.93 15.00
N LEU A 244 -23.57 -12.54 13.82
CA LEU A 244 -22.88 -12.12 12.59
C LEU A 244 -22.95 -10.60 12.37
N GLN A 245 -24.14 -10.02 12.47
CA GLN A 245 -24.36 -8.59 12.24
C GLN A 245 -23.46 -7.72 13.13
N LYS A 246 -23.30 -8.07 14.41
CA LYS A 246 -22.45 -7.31 15.35
C LYS A 246 -20.96 -7.42 14.99
N LYS A 247 -20.53 -8.59 14.49
CA LYS A 247 -19.14 -8.81 14.05
C LYS A 247 -18.86 -8.06 12.74
N VAL A 248 -19.80 -8.12 11.79
CA VAL A 248 -19.74 -7.37 10.54
C VAL A 248 -19.72 -5.87 10.80
N GLU A 249 -20.64 -5.38 11.65
CA GLU A 249 -20.71 -3.97 12.05
C GLU A 249 -19.35 -3.52 12.61
N LYS A 250 -18.78 -4.26 13.56
CA LYS A 250 -17.47 -3.93 14.13
C LYS A 250 -16.35 -3.84 13.08
N ALA A 251 -16.26 -4.79 12.15
CA ALA A 251 -15.26 -4.72 11.09
C ALA A 251 -15.52 -3.53 10.16
N PHE A 252 -16.79 -3.29 9.82
CA PHE A 252 -17.20 -2.23 8.92
C PHE A 252 -16.99 -0.84 9.53
N GLU A 253 -17.19 -0.66 10.83
CA GLU A 253 -16.90 0.60 11.53
C GLU A 253 -15.45 1.07 11.35
N HIS A 254 -14.49 0.13 11.34
CA HIS A 254 -13.09 0.43 11.07
C HIS A 254 -12.84 0.77 9.59
N VAL A 255 -13.48 0.06 8.67
CA VAL A 255 -13.40 0.34 7.22
C VAL A 255 -13.92 1.76 6.92
N VAL A 256 -15.08 2.11 7.47
CA VAL A 256 -15.66 3.46 7.32
C VAL A 256 -14.74 4.52 7.90
N TRP A 257 -14.21 4.31 9.11
CA TRP A 257 -13.28 5.26 9.73
C TRP A 257 -12.03 5.48 8.87
N LEU A 258 -11.43 4.41 8.32
CA LEU A 258 -10.25 4.53 7.45
C LEU A 258 -10.56 5.30 6.18
N LEU A 259 -11.74 5.10 5.59
CA LEU A 259 -12.16 5.82 4.40
C LEU A 259 -12.44 7.30 4.72
N GLU A 260 -13.08 7.62 5.83
CA GLU A 260 -13.18 9.02 6.26
C GLU A 260 -11.80 9.65 6.50
N GLU A 261 -10.88 8.90 7.13
CA GLU A 261 -9.49 9.33 7.29
C GLU A 261 -8.66 9.29 5.99
N ALA A 262 -9.09 8.64 4.94
CA ALA A 262 -8.42 8.78 3.65
C ALA A 262 -8.76 10.13 2.98
N GLN A 263 -9.88 10.76 3.36
CA GLN A 263 -10.43 11.93 2.67
C GLN A 263 -10.12 13.29 3.31
N LYS A 264 -9.77 13.36 4.60
CA LYS A 264 -9.55 14.69 5.22
C LYS A 264 -8.29 15.35 4.67
N PRO A 265 -8.32 16.67 4.42
CA PRO A 265 -7.16 17.40 3.96
C PRO A 265 -6.07 17.43 5.04
N ASP A 266 -4.80 17.42 4.64
CA ASP A 266 -3.66 17.42 5.58
C ASP A 266 -3.63 18.63 6.53
N SER A 267 -4.22 19.77 6.12
CA SER A 267 -4.35 20.97 6.95
C SER A 267 -5.25 20.80 8.17
N ALA A 268 -6.21 19.87 8.13
CA ALA A 268 -7.12 19.57 9.24
C ALA A 268 -6.49 18.62 10.29
N ARG A 269 -5.25 18.15 10.06
CA ARG A 269 -4.67 17.00 10.78
C ARG A 269 -3.45 17.31 11.64
N ARG A 270 -2.81 18.47 11.48
CA ARG A 270 -1.64 18.91 12.28
C ARG A 270 -1.97 19.42 13.70
N GLY A 271 -3.20 19.22 14.18
CA GLY A 271 -3.71 19.80 15.43
C GLY A 271 -4.08 18.81 16.53
N LYS A 272 -3.63 17.54 16.47
CA LYS A 272 -3.85 16.54 17.52
C LYS A 272 -2.57 15.82 17.89
#